data_AF-A0A660N802-F1
#
_entry.id   AF-A0A660N802-F1
#
_cell.length_a   1.000
_cell.length_b   1.000
_cell.length_c   1.000
_cell.angle_alpha   90.00
_cell.angle_beta   90.00
_cell.angle_gamma   90.00
#
_symmetry.space_group_name_H-M   'P 1'
#
loop_
_entity.id
_entity.type
_entity.pdbx_description
1 polymer ?
#
loop_
_entity_poly.entity_id
_entity_poly.type
_entity_poly.pdbx_seq_one_letter_code
_entity_poly.pdbx_strand_id
1 'polypeptide(L)' 'ILSELLKGQPYKISRLARGMPLGSELEYVDAGTLAQAVYERSLLQEGETS' A
#
# COMPACT_ATOMS: atom_id res chain seq x y z
N ILE A 1 15.54 -5.89 -3.55
CA ILE A 1 16.44 -6.29 -4.66
C ILE A 1 16.44 -5.21 -5.75
N LEU A 2 15.37 -4.99 -6.51
CA LEU A 2 15.37 -3.94 -7.56
C LEU A 2 15.65 -2.52 -7.01
N SER A 3 15.05 -2.16 -5.89
CA SER A 3 15.31 -0.88 -5.21
C SER A 3 16.77 -0.70 -4.79
N GLU A 4 17.46 -1.80 -4.46
CA GLU A 4 18.85 -1.79 -4.04
C GLU A 4 19.78 -1.60 -5.25
N LEU A 5 19.47 -2.26 -6.36
CA LEU A 5 20.23 -2.13 -7.62
C LEU A 5 20.17 -0.72 -8.19
N LEU A 6 19.07 -0.01 -7.95
CA LEU A 6 18.84 1.36 -8.43
C LEU A 6 19.26 2.44 -7.40
N LYS A 7 19.93 2.06 -6.30
CA LYS A 7 20.47 3.04 -5.34
C LYS A 7 21.44 4.00 -6.03
N GLY A 8 21.28 5.30 -5.77
CA GLY A 8 22.13 6.37 -6.31
C GLY A 8 21.75 6.87 -7.71
N GLN A 9 20.74 6.27 -8.35
CA GLN A 9 20.19 6.79 -9.61
C GLN A 9 19.17 7.92 -9.35
N PRO A 10 19.00 8.89 -10.26
CA PRO A 10 18.11 10.05 -10.07
C PRO A 10 16.62 9.70 -10.29
N TYR A 11 16.19 8.51 -9.87
CA TYR A 11 14.83 8.04 -10.05
C TYR A 11 14.09 7.99 -8.71
N LYS A 12 12.83 8.45 -8.70
CA LYS A 12 11.93 8.26 -7.57
C LYS A 12 11.38 6.84 -7.61
N ILE A 13 11.93 5.98 -6.76
CA ILE A 13 11.49 4.58 -6.64
C ILE A 13 10.34 4.52 -5.63
N SER A 14 9.24 3.91 -6.02
CA SER A 14 8.13 3.58 -5.13
C SER A 14 7.83 2.08 -5.21
N ARG A 15 7.07 1.59 -4.23
CA ARG A 15 6.50 0.24 -4.25
C ARG A 15 4.99 0.36 -4.34
N LEU A 16 4.38 -0.50 -5.16
CA LEU A 16 2.93 -0.59 -5.26
C LEU A 16 2.35 -0.81 -3.86
N ALA A 17 1.26 -0.10 -3.56
CA ALA A 17 0.51 -0.30 -2.33
C ALA A 17 0.02 -1.74 -2.26
N ARG A 18 0.08 -2.34 -1.07
CA ARG A 18 -0.50 -3.64 -0.78
C ARG A 18 -1.63 -3.44 0.22
N GLY A 19 -2.73 -4.13 -0.02
CA GLY A 19 -3.94 -3.99 0.76
C GLY A 19 -5.05 -4.86 0.19
N MET A 20 -6.26 -4.62 0.65
CA MET A 20 -7.44 -5.36 0.22
C MET A 20 -7.85 -4.97 -1.20
N PRO A 21 -8.35 -5.90 -2.02
CA PRO A 21 -8.88 -5.57 -3.34
C PRO A 21 -10.08 -4.63 -3.24
N LEU A 22 -10.28 -3.79 -4.26
CA LEU A 22 -11.47 -2.96 -4.37
C LEU A 22 -12.72 -3.84 -4.47
N GLY A 23 -13.79 -3.43 -3.77
CA GLY A 23 -15.07 -4.16 -3.76
C GLY A 23 -15.06 -5.45 -2.93
N SER A 24 -14.00 -5.70 -2.16
CA SER A 24 -14.00 -6.79 -1.17
C SER A 24 -14.82 -6.41 0.06
N GLU A 25 -15.44 -7.38 0.71
CA GLU A 25 -16.15 -7.19 1.98
C GLU A 25 -15.39 -7.91 3.10
N LEU A 26 -15.31 -7.30 4.28
CA LEU A 26 -14.49 -7.78 5.39
C LEU A 26 -14.86 -9.20 5.84
N GLU A 27 -16.10 -9.62 5.59
CA GLU A 27 -16.66 -10.93 5.95
C GLU A 27 -16.12 -12.07 5.07
N TYR A 28 -15.67 -11.77 3.86
CA TYR A 28 -15.24 -12.76 2.87
C TYR A 28 -13.75 -12.69 2.53
N VAL A 29 -13.02 -11.76 3.14
CA VAL A 29 -11.58 -11.63 2.95
C VAL A 29 -10.85 -12.51 3.97
N ASP A 30 -9.80 -13.19 3.52
CA ASP A 30 -9.00 -14.01 4.43
C ASP A 30 -8.26 -13.14 5.47
N ALA A 31 -8.01 -13.72 6.65
CA ALA A 31 -7.39 -13.00 7.76
C ALA A 31 -5.97 -12.48 7.43
N GLY A 32 -5.23 -13.16 6.54
CA GLY A 32 -3.89 -12.75 6.14
C GLY A 32 -3.91 -11.45 5.34
N THR A 33 -4.81 -11.35 4.36
CA THR A 33 -5.03 -10.14 3.56
C THR A 33 -5.49 -8.98 4.43
N LEU A 34 -6.43 -9.21 5.35
CA LEU A 34 -6.88 -8.21 6.32
C LEU A 34 -5.73 -7.71 7.21
N ALA A 35 -4.97 -8.63 7.81
CA ALA A 35 -3.83 -8.27 8.65
C ALA A 35 -2.79 -7.45 7.89
N GLN A 36 -2.48 -7.83 6.64
CA GLN A 36 -1.54 -7.11 5.81
C GLN A 36 -2.04 -5.70 5.47
N ALA A 37 -3.32 -5.56 5.13
CA ALA A 37 -3.94 -4.26 4.84
C ALA A 37 -3.93 -3.34 6.06
N VAL A 38 -4.19 -3.88 7.26
CA VAL A 38 -4.15 -3.12 8.52
C VAL A 38 -2.73 -2.70 8.88
N TYR A 39 -1.74 -3.58 8.64
CA TYR A 39 -0.33 -3.31 8.88
C TYR A 39 0.24 -2.23 7.94
N GLU A 40 -0.17 -2.22 6.67
CA GLU A 40 0.28 -1.23 5.67
C GLU A 40 -0.60 0.02 5.58
N ARG A 41 -1.62 0.17 6.44
CA ARG A 41 -2.54 1.30 6.35
C ARG A 41 -1.80 2.62 6.46
N SER A 42 -2.12 3.55 5.56
CA SER A 42 -1.66 4.93 5.63
C SER A 42 -2.69 5.79 6.34
N LEU A 43 -2.24 6.78 7.11
CA LEU A 43 -3.15 7.78 7.66
C LEU A 43 -3.74 8.59 6.50
N LEU A 44 -5.03 8.90 6.61
CA LEU A 44 -5.67 9.82 5.69
C LEU A 44 -4.99 11.18 5.85
N GLN A 45 -4.38 11.66 4.77
CA GLN A 45 -4.03 13.06 4.66
C GLN A 45 -5.29 13.78 4.22
N GLU A 46 -5.84 14.64 5.08
CA GLU A 46 -6.91 15.57 4.71
C GLU A 46 -6.34 16.52 3.65
N GLY A 47 -6.45 16.12 2.38
CA GLY A 47 -6.17 16.99 1.25
C GLY A 47 -7.32 17.96 1.08
N GLU A 48 -6.98 19.26 0.98
CA GLU A 48 -7.88 20.39 0.79
C GLU A 48 -9.01 20.05 -0.18
N THR A 49 -10.22 19.91 0.36
CA THR A 49 -11.45 19.88 -0.41
C THR A 49 -11.52 21.17 -1.24
N SER A 50 -11.29 21.07 -2.54
CA SER A 50 -11.72 22.09 -3.51
C SER A 50 -13.24 22.07 -3.67
#